data_AF-A0A2G2F9S3-F1
#
_entry.id   AF-A0A2G2F9S3-F1
#
_cell.length_a   1.000
_cell.length_b   1.000
_cell.length_c   1.000
_cell.angle_alpha   90.00
_cell.angle_beta   90.00
_cell.angle_gamma   90.00
#
_symmetry.space_group_name_H-M   'P 1'
#
loop_
_entity.id
_entity.type
_entity.pdbx_description
1 polymer ?
#
loop_
_entity_poly.entity_id
_entity_poly.type
_entity_poly.pdbx_seq_one_letter_code
_entity_poly.pdbx_strand_id
1 'polypeptide(L)' 'MKQEEIVQLSLEDLNDRLDESKEKMTKMLLTHNVSPLENPLQIRSLRKTIARLNTELVKRNKQA' A
#
# COMPACT_ATOMS: atom_id res chain seq x y z
N MET A 1 -3.34 7.04 3.15
CA MET A 1 -2.86 7.98 2.13
C MET A 1 -4.02 8.45 1.27
N LYS A 2 -4.13 9.76 1.10
CA LYS A 2 -5.01 10.38 0.12
C LYS A 2 -4.33 10.33 -1.26
N GLN A 3 -5.11 10.40 -2.34
CA GLN A 3 -4.57 10.33 -3.69
C GLN A 3 -3.60 11.48 -3.99
N GLU A 4 -3.89 12.67 -3.46
CA GLU A 4 -3.08 13.89 -3.61
C GLU A 4 -1.64 13.68 -3.13
N GLU A 5 -1.46 13.01 -1.99
CA GLU A 5 -0.15 12.67 -1.42
C GLU A 5 0.62 11.68 -2.30
N ILE A 6 -0.09 10.81 -3.03
CA ILE A 6 0.52 9.78 -3.88
C ILE A 6 1.02 10.39 -5.19
N VAL A 7 0.29 11.37 -5.72
CA VAL A 7 0.65 12.05 -6.97
C VAL A 7 1.95 12.85 -6.82
N GLN A 8 2.21 13.42 -5.64
CA GLN A 8 3.40 14.23 -5.35
C GLN A 8 4.69 13.42 -5.16
N LEU A 9 4.62 12.09 -5.09
CA LEU A 9 5.79 11.22 -4.87
C LEU A 9 6.61 10.99 -6.13
N SER A 10 7.92 10.82 -5.97
CA SER A 10 8.80 10.35 -7.05
C SER A 10 8.49 8.90 -7.43
N LEU A 11 9.04 8.42 -8.56
CA LEU A 11 8.85 7.02 -8.99
C LEU A 11 9.54 6.04 -8.03
N GLU A 12 10.71 6.39 -7.51
CA GLU A 12 11.43 5.59 -6.51
C GLU A 12 10.66 5.52 -5.20
N ASP A 13 10.21 6.65 -4.66
CA ASP A 13 9.44 6.67 -3.41
C ASP A 13 8.13 5.88 -3.51
N LEU A 14 7.54 5.81 -4.71
CA LEU A 14 6.32 5.03 -4.99
C LEU A 14 6.59 3.53 -4.92
N ASN A 15 7.72 3.07 -5.45
CA ASN A 15 8.13 1.67 -5.39
C ASN A 15 8.51 1.28 -3.96
N ASP A 16 9.31 2.11 -3.29
CA ASP A 16 9.75 1.85 -1.90
C ASP A 16 8.55 1.73 -0.96
N ARG A 17 7.60 2.69 -1.03
CA ARG A 17 6.37 2.63 -0.22
C ARG A 17 5.49 1.44 -0.55
N LEU A 18 5.51 0.98 -1.79
CA LEU A 18 4.72 -0.17 -2.22
C LEU A 18 5.27 -1.45 -1.63
N ASP A 19 6.60 -1.61 -1.60
CA ASP A 19 7.26 -2.78 -1.02
C ASP A 19 7.15 -2.77 0.51
N GLU A 20 7.37 -1.63 1.16
CA GLU A 20 7.11 -1.46 2.61
C GLU A 20 5.65 -1.82 2.97
N SER A 21 4.69 -1.35 2.17
CA SER A 21 3.27 -1.60 2.41
C SER A 21 2.91 -3.08 2.23
N LYS A 22 3.52 -3.77 1.26
CA LYS A 22 3.34 -5.22 1.06
C LYS A 22 3.91 -6.00 2.24
N GLU A 23 5.12 -5.69 2.69
CA GLU A 23 5.72 -6.34 3.86
C GLU A 23 4.89 -6.12 5.13
N LYS A 24 4.39 -4.90 5.32
CA LYS A 24 3.51 -4.61 6.44
C LYS A 24 2.21 -5.41 6.38
N MET A 25 1.67 -5.63 5.18
CA MET A 25 0.46 -6.42 4.99
C MET A 25 0.70 -7.90 5.30
N THR A 26 1.82 -8.49 4.85
CA THR A 26 2.15 -9.89 5.15
C THR A 26 2.37 -10.09 6.64
N LYS A 27 3.11 -9.19 7.30
CA LYS A 27 3.30 -9.20 8.76
C LYS A 27 1.95 -9.14 9.49
N MET A 28 1.05 -8.23 9.10
CA MET A 28 -0.28 -8.11 9.71
C MET A 28 -1.17 -9.34 9.50
N LEU A 29 -1.07 -10.00 8.34
CA LEU A 29 -1.81 -11.24 8.08
C LEU A 29 -1.30 -12.39 8.96
N LEU A 30 0.02 -12.52 9.09
CA LEU A 30 0.64 -13.51 9.94
C LEU A 30 0.27 -13.29 11.41
N THR A 31 0.33 -12.05 11.89
CA THR A 31 -0.05 -11.73 13.27
C THR A 31 -1.53 -12.00 13.52
N HIS A 32 -2.43 -11.60 12.61
CA HIS A 32 -3.88 -11.87 12.71
C HIS A 32 -4.22 -13.37 12.77
N ASN A 33 -3.47 -14.20 12.04
CA ASN A 33 -3.68 -15.64 12.03
C ASN A 33 -3.24 -16.30 13.35
N VAL A 34 -2.23 -15.73 14.02
CA VAL A 34 -1.72 -16.25 15.30
C VAL A 34 -2.53 -15.72 16.48
N SER A 35 -2.92 -14.44 16.44
CA SER A 35 -3.73 -13.79 17.46
C SER A 35 -4.70 -12.81 16.80
N PRO A 36 -5.99 -12.76 17.21
CA PRO A 36 -6.93 -11.80 16.68
C PRO A 36 -6.39 -10.37 16.83
N LEU A 37 -6.28 -9.64 15.72
CA LEU A 37 -5.89 -8.23 15.79
C LEU A 37 -7.02 -7.43 16.42
N GLU A 38 -6.65 -6.45 17.26
CA GLU A 38 -7.61 -5.52 17.85
C GLU A 38 -8.38 -4.71 16.80
N ASN A 39 -7.79 -4.48 15.62
CA ASN A 39 -8.45 -3.72 14.57
C ASN A 39 -8.19 -4.27 13.15
N PRO A 40 -9.00 -5.23 12.67
CA PRO A 40 -8.85 -5.83 11.34
C PRO A 40 -9.10 -4.84 10.19
N LEU A 41 -9.73 -3.68 10.46
CA LEU A 41 -9.92 -2.63 9.45
C LEU A 41 -8.59 -2.03 8.95
N GLN A 42 -7.51 -2.16 9.71
CA GLN A 42 -6.18 -1.72 9.30
C GLN A 42 -5.67 -2.52 8.08
N ILE A 43 -5.99 -3.81 7.98
CA ILE A 43 -5.64 -4.62 6.80
C ILE A 43 -6.37 -4.10 5.57
N ARG A 44 -7.64 -3.69 5.73
CA ARG A 44 -8.44 -3.13 4.63
C ARG A 44 -7.91 -1.77 4.18
N SER A 45 -7.51 -0.89 5.09
CA SER A 45 -6.97 0.43 4.74
C SER A 45 -5.60 0.32 4.06
N LEU A 46 -4.76 -0.62 4.51
CA LEU A 46 -3.47 -0.91 3.90
C LEU A 46 -3.63 -1.46 2.48
N ARG A 47 -4.57 -2.40 2.27
CA ARG A 47 -4.90 -2.95 0.94
C ARG A 47 -5.34 -1.85 -0.04
N LYS A 48 -6.18 -0.91 0.41
CA LYS A 48 -6.57 0.25 -0.42
C LYS A 48 -5.38 1.13 -0.79
N THR A 49 -4.42 1.28 0.12
CA THR A 49 -3.22 2.08 -0.12
C THR A 49 -2.34 1.42 -1.19
N ILE A 50 -2.10 0.10 -1.09
CA ILE A 50 -1.37 -0.68 -2.10
C ILE A 50 -2.04 -0.58 -3.48
N ALA A 51 -3.38 -0.66 -3.54
CA ALA A 51 -4.11 -0.53 -4.80
C ALA A 51 -3.93 0.85 -5.45
N ARG A 52 -3.91 1.93 -4.65
CA ARG A 52 -3.69 3.29 -5.15
C ARG A 52 -2.27 3.49 -5.67
N LEU A 53 -1.26 2.99 -4.96
CA LEU A 53 0.15 3.04 -5.39
C LEU A 53 0.34 2.32 -6.74
N ASN A 54 -0.19 1.10 -6.87
CA ASN A 54 -0.16 0.36 -8.14
C ASN A 54 -0.88 1.10 -9.28
N THR A 55 -2.02 1.73 -8.99
CA THR A 55 -2.80 2.46 -10.00
C THR A 55 -2.01 3.65 -10.54
N GLU A 56 -1.31 4.40 -9.67
CA GLU A 56 -0.47 5.51 -10.10
C GLU A 56 0.76 5.05 -10.90
N LEU A 57 1.40 3.93 -10.52
CA LEU A 57 2.47 3.33 -11.33
C LEU A 57 1.99 2.96 -12.74
N VAL A 58 0.85 2.29 -12.85
CA VAL A 58 0.26 1.94 -14.16
C VAL A 58 -0.10 3.18 -14.96
N LYS A 59 -0.64 4.21 -14.31
CA LYS A 59 -0.98 5.48 -14.96
C LYS A 59 0.26 6.18 -15.54
N ARG A 60 1.36 6.23 -14.78
CA ARG A 60 2.65 6.79 -15.25
C ARG A 60 3.22 5.98 -16.41
N ASN A 61 3.18 4.66 -16.33
CA ASN A 61 3.65 3.79 -17.42
C ASN A 61 2.81 3.91 -18.71
N LYS A 62 1.52 4.25 -18.61
CA LYS A 62 0.65 4.48 -19.79
C LYS A 62 0.77 5.89 -20.38
N GLN A 63 1.34 6.83 -19.65
CA GLN A 63 1.56 8.21 -20.10
C GLN A 63 2.95 8.41 -20.72
N ALA A 64 3.86 7.45 -20.55
CA ALA A 64 5.10 7.32 -21.30
C ALA A 64 4.85 6.68 -22.67
#